data_AF-A0A7S0FLM2-F1
#
_entry.id   AF-A0A7S0FLM2-F1
#
_cell.length_a   1.000
_cell.length_b   1.000
_cell.length_c   1.000
_cell.angle_alpha   90.00
_cell.angle_beta   90.00
_cell.angle_gamma   90.00
#
_symmetry.space_group_name_H-M   'P 1'
#
loop_
_entity.id
_entity.type
_entity.pdbx_description
1 polymer ?
#
loop_
_entity_poly.entity_id
_entity_poly.type
_entity_poly.pdbx_seq_one_letter_code
_entity_poly.pdbx_strand_id
1 'polypeptide(L)'
;FVAPRIDDIGLPIADAMVAQVVAPSFQILAISLTRTPIPTWLRPGTDILFPTRGSLLAPTLIHGAGLATCWVLGALAARAFESEAFDVSGGKGYGEPIARTLKAGAFATGCLILATQIDLQNEFGGYVQLGYSDGTDVRIAQALDEVLKDIVFEASTLFGWRMYRSSLTSQRDEAE
;
A
#
# COMPACT_ATOMS: atom_id res chain seq x y z
N PHE A 1 -3.68 19.78 0.65
CA PHE A 1 -2.85 19.65 -0.57
C PHE A 1 -1.75 20.68 -0.71
N VAL A 2 -1.97 21.99 -0.53
CA VAL A 2 -1.02 23.02 -1.05
C VAL A 2 0.30 23.17 -0.24
N ALA A 3 0.35 22.71 1.02
CA ALA A 3 1.57 22.76 1.83
C ALA A 3 1.51 21.70 2.95
N PRO A 4 1.86 20.42 2.67
CA PRO A 4 2.04 19.42 3.71
C PRO A 4 3.36 19.67 4.46
N ARG A 5 3.36 19.42 5.77
CA ARG A 5 4.59 19.41 6.58
C ARG A 5 4.99 17.97 6.94
N ILE A 6 6.29 17.78 7.18
CA ILE A 6 6.86 16.55 7.70
C ILE A 6 7.49 16.92 9.03
N ASP A 7 6.82 16.57 10.13
CA ASP A 7 7.28 16.89 11.48
C ASP A 7 8.18 15.78 12.06
N ASP A 8 8.12 14.57 11.51
CA ASP A 8 9.11 13.51 11.74
C ASP A 8 9.60 12.92 10.40
N ILE A 9 10.88 13.09 10.11
CA ILE A 9 11.52 12.58 8.89
C ILE A 9 11.62 11.05 8.84
N GLY A 10 11.61 10.39 9.99
CA GLY A 10 11.63 8.93 10.08
C GLY A 10 10.30 8.30 9.68
N LEU A 11 9.19 9.04 9.80
CA LEU A 11 7.85 8.52 9.51
C LEU A 11 7.63 8.16 8.03
N PRO A 12 7.94 9.04 7.05
CA PRO A 12 7.83 8.66 5.64
C PRO A 12 8.65 7.42 5.27
N ILE A 13 9.86 7.28 5.84
CA ILE A 13 10.75 6.14 5.58
C ILE A 13 10.15 4.86 6.16
N ALA A 14 9.70 4.91 7.42
CA ALA A 14 9.09 3.76 8.08
C ALA A 14 7.83 3.31 7.33
N ASP A 15 6.97 4.25 6.96
CA ASP A 15 5.76 3.98 6.18
C ASP A 15 6.08 3.35 4.83
N ALA A 16 7.05 3.89 4.10
CA ALA A 16 7.49 3.32 2.84
C ALA A 16 7.99 1.88 3.00
N MET A 17 8.72 1.58 4.08
CA MET A 17 9.18 0.21 4.36
C MET A 17 8.02 -0.73 4.74
N VAL A 18 7.03 -0.25 5.49
CA VAL A 18 5.84 -1.05 5.82
C VAL A 18 5.04 -1.37 4.55
N ALA A 19 4.78 -0.36 3.72
CA ALA A 19 4.06 -0.54 2.46
C ALA A 19 4.85 -1.40 1.45
N GLN A 20 6.16 -1.18 1.34
CA GLN A 20 6.99 -1.87 0.36
C GLN A 20 7.32 -3.32 0.72
N VAL A 21 7.48 -3.62 2.01
CA VAL A 21 7.99 -4.92 2.45
C VAL A 21 6.95 -5.67 3.26
N VAL A 22 6.38 -5.04 4.28
CA VAL A 22 5.53 -5.73 5.26
C VAL A 22 4.18 -6.11 4.65
N ALA A 23 3.50 -5.15 4.00
CA ALA A 23 2.22 -5.38 3.33
C ALA A 23 2.25 -6.55 2.32
N PRO A 24 3.11 -6.53 1.29
CA PRO A 24 3.13 -7.61 0.30
C PRO A 24 3.66 -8.93 0.89
N SER A 25 4.51 -8.90 1.92
CA SER A 25 4.91 -10.13 2.63
C SER A 25 3.71 -10.81 3.32
N PHE A 26 2.83 -10.04 3.97
CA PHE A 26 1.61 -10.60 4.56
C PHE A 26 0.66 -11.17 3.50
N GLN A 27 0.56 -10.52 2.34
CA GLN A 27 -0.23 -11.03 1.23
C GLN A 27 0.32 -12.37 0.72
N ILE A 28 1.64 -12.50 0.55
CA ILE A 28 2.29 -13.77 0.15
C ILE A 28 2.05 -14.87 1.19
N LEU A 29 2.15 -14.56 2.48
CA LEU A 29 1.84 -15.49 3.55
C LEU A 29 0.37 -15.93 3.49
N ALA A 30 -0.56 -14.99 3.32
CA ALA A 30 -1.99 -15.30 3.19
C ALA A 30 -2.28 -16.16 1.96
N ILE A 31 -1.66 -15.89 0.81
CA ILE A 31 -1.75 -16.73 -0.39
C ILE A 31 -1.26 -18.14 -0.10
N SER A 32 -0.11 -18.27 0.57
CA SER A 32 0.49 -19.56 0.93
C SER A 32 -0.42 -20.38 1.86
N LEU A 33 -1.07 -19.72 2.82
CA LEU A 33 -1.98 -20.36 3.77
C LEU A 33 -3.32 -20.75 3.15
N THR A 34 -3.89 -19.87 2.32
CA THR A 34 -5.22 -20.06 1.71
C THR A 34 -5.19 -20.82 0.39
N ARG A 35 -3.99 -21.04 -0.17
CA ARG A 35 -3.77 -21.63 -1.51
C ARG A 35 -4.57 -20.91 -2.60
N THR A 36 -4.71 -19.60 -2.46
CA THR A 36 -5.34 -18.76 -3.48
C THR A 36 -4.44 -18.65 -4.72
N PRO A 37 -4.99 -18.32 -5.90
CA PRO A 37 -4.20 -18.15 -7.11
C PRO A 37 -3.08 -17.12 -6.93
N ILE A 38 -1.90 -17.42 -7.50
CA ILE A 38 -0.74 -16.54 -7.43
C ILE A 38 -1.01 -15.30 -8.29
N PRO A 39 -0.85 -14.08 -7.73
CA PRO A 39 -1.08 -12.85 -8.47
C PRO A 39 -0.05 -12.70 -9.59
N THR A 40 -0.44 -11.99 -10.64
CA THR A 40 0.35 -11.78 -11.85
C THR A 40 1.69 -11.10 -11.56
N TRP A 41 1.69 -10.13 -10.63
CA TRP A 41 2.91 -9.42 -10.22
C TRP A 41 3.92 -10.29 -9.46
N LEU A 42 3.49 -11.42 -8.85
CA LEU A 42 4.38 -12.31 -8.07
C LEU A 42 4.99 -13.44 -8.92
N ARG A 43 4.64 -13.52 -10.21
CA ARG A 43 5.16 -14.56 -11.09
C ARG A 43 6.67 -14.41 -11.25
N PRO A 44 7.45 -15.49 -11.09
CA PRO A 44 8.88 -15.50 -11.37
C PRO A 44 9.16 -14.93 -12.77
N GLY A 45 9.93 -13.86 -12.86
CA GLY A 45 10.46 -13.40 -14.13
C GLY A 45 11.36 -14.48 -14.74
N THR A 46 11.29 -14.68 -16.05
CA THR A 46 12.28 -15.48 -16.80
C THR A 46 13.53 -14.65 -17.17
N ASP A 47 13.70 -13.51 -16.51
CA ASP A 47 14.63 -12.46 -16.94
C ASP A 47 16.07 -12.74 -16.47
N ILE A 48 17.04 -12.44 -17.34
CA ILE A 48 18.46 -12.81 -17.15
C ILE A 48 19.07 -12.14 -15.91
N LEU A 49 18.51 -11.00 -15.49
CA LEU A 49 18.98 -10.21 -14.34
C LEU A 49 18.57 -10.80 -12.98
N PHE A 50 17.59 -11.70 -12.95
CA PHE A 50 17.07 -12.31 -11.72
C PHE A 50 17.11 -13.83 -11.84
N PRO A 51 18.24 -14.48 -11.52
CA PRO A 51 18.31 -15.95 -11.53
C PRO A 51 17.22 -16.55 -10.65
N THR A 52 16.86 -17.82 -10.89
CA THR A 52 15.76 -18.54 -10.23
C THR A 52 15.78 -18.51 -8.69
N ARG A 53 16.94 -18.18 -8.09
CA ARG A 53 17.09 -17.88 -6.66
C ARG A 53 16.69 -16.42 -6.38
N GLY A 54 15.63 -16.21 -5.61
CA GLY A 54 15.09 -14.87 -5.32
C GLY A 54 13.94 -14.45 -6.24
N SER A 55 13.37 -15.40 -6.99
CA SER A 55 12.26 -15.17 -7.92
C SER A 55 11.03 -14.51 -7.31
N LEU A 56 10.87 -14.57 -5.99
CA LEU A 56 9.78 -13.90 -5.27
C LEU A 56 10.21 -12.54 -4.72
N LEU A 57 11.51 -12.32 -4.44
CA LEU A 57 11.98 -11.10 -3.78
C LEU A 57 11.88 -9.89 -4.71
N ALA A 58 12.44 -9.99 -5.92
CA ALA A 58 12.42 -8.90 -6.89
C ALA A 58 10.99 -8.44 -7.24
N PRO A 59 10.05 -9.33 -7.66
CA PRO A 59 8.68 -8.90 -7.93
C PRO A 59 7.98 -8.31 -6.70
N THR A 60 8.21 -8.87 -5.50
CA THR A 60 7.64 -8.32 -4.25
C THR A 60 8.12 -6.90 -3.99
N LEU A 61 9.42 -6.62 -4.17
CA LEU A 61 9.99 -5.30 -3.94
C LEU A 61 9.54 -4.28 -4.99
N ILE A 62 9.39 -4.69 -6.25
CA ILE A 62 8.91 -3.83 -7.34
C ILE A 62 7.44 -3.48 -7.11
N HIS A 63 6.59 -4.48 -6.85
CA HIS A 63 5.18 -4.26 -6.55
C HIS A 63 5.01 -3.39 -5.30
N GLY A 64 5.72 -3.74 -4.23
CA GLY A 64 5.72 -2.98 -2.98
C GLY A 64 6.19 -1.53 -3.14
N ALA A 65 7.12 -1.24 -4.05
CA ALA A 65 7.52 0.14 -4.33
C ALA A 65 6.39 0.96 -4.96
N GLY A 66 5.56 0.35 -5.80
CA GLY A 66 4.33 0.95 -6.33
C GLY A 66 3.32 1.27 -5.23
N LEU A 67 3.09 0.31 -4.33
CA LEU A 67 2.24 0.45 -3.15
C LEU A 67 2.72 1.59 -2.24
N ALA A 68 4.00 1.58 -1.88
CA ALA A 68 4.62 2.64 -1.08
C ALA A 68 4.50 4.03 -1.73
N THR A 69 4.62 4.10 -3.07
CA THR A 69 4.42 5.37 -3.80
C THR A 69 2.98 5.87 -3.66
N CYS A 70 1.99 4.99 -3.85
CA CYS A 70 0.57 5.31 -3.67
C CYS A 70 0.29 5.80 -2.24
N TRP A 71 0.82 5.09 -1.24
CA TRP A 71 0.69 5.48 0.16
C TRP A 71 1.34 6.83 0.46
N VAL A 72 2.58 7.07 0.05
CA VAL A 72 3.29 8.34 0.33
C VAL A 72 2.55 9.53 -0.28
N LEU A 73 2.03 9.40 -1.50
CA LEU A 73 1.20 10.43 -2.12
C LEU A 73 -0.07 10.67 -1.32
N GLY A 74 -0.75 9.60 -0.87
CA GLY A 74 -1.91 9.68 0.00
C GLY A 74 -1.62 10.33 1.36
N ALA A 75 -0.50 9.97 1.97
CA ALA A 75 -0.05 10.51 3.25
C ALA A 75 0.25 12.01 3.15
N LEU A 76 0.92 12.45 2.08
CA LEU A 76 1.14 13.88 1.81
C LEU A 76 -0.18 14.62 1.55
N ALA A 77 -1.07 14.03 0.75
CA ALA A 77 -2.40 14.56 0.47
C ALA A 77 -3.23 14.78 1.74
N ALA A 78 -3.20 13.81 2.65
CA ALA A 78 -3.93 13.80 3.91
C ALA A 78 -3.19 14.46 5.08
N ARG A 79 -2.00 15.02 4.85
CA ARG A 79 -1.14 15.61 5.89
C ARG A 79 -0.83 14.62 7.02
N ALA A 80 -0.66 13.36 6.67
CA ALA A 80 -0.42 12.27 7.61
C ALA A 80 1.01 12.27 8.19
N PHE A 81 1.87 13.20 7.80
CA PHE A 81 3.24 13.35 8.33
C PHE A 81 3.39 14.55 9.27
N GLU A 82 2.33 15.30 9.53
CA GLU A 82 2.30 16.35 10.54
C GLU A 82 2.04 15.73 11.92
N SER A 83 2.51 16.39 12.97
CA SER A 83 2.43 15.90 14.35
C SER A 83 1.02 15.49 14.76
N GLU A 84 -0.02 16.22 14.37
CA GLU A 84 -1.41 15.91 14.70
C GLU A 84 -1.90 14.57 14.13
N ALA A 85 -1.20 14.04 13.13
CA ALA A 85 -1.52 12.76 12.51
C ALA A 85 -0.98 11.54 13.27
N PHE A 86 -0.13 11.74 14.28
CA PHE A 86 0.45 10.64 15.03
C PHE A 86 0.66 10.93 16.52
N ASP A 87 0.70 12.19 16.93
CA ASP A 87 0.89 12.63 18.31
C ASP A 87 -0.43 12.62 19.09
N VAL A 88 -0.54 11.66 20.00
CA VAL A 88 -1.66 11.52 20.94
C VAL A 88 -1.31 11.93 22.38
N SER A 89 -0.18 12.63 22.56
CA SER A 89 0.24 13.21 23.84
C SER A 89 -0.77 14.24 24.38
N GLY A 90 -0.76 14.49 25.68
CA GLY A 90 -1.53 15.54 26.36
C GLY A 90 -3.03 15.33 26.30
N GLY A 91 -3.48 14.08 26.20
CA GLY A 91 -4.91 13.73 26.09
C GLY A 91 -5.50 13.93 24.68
N LYS A 92 -4.67 14.20 23.66
CA LYS A 92 -5.10 14.22 22.26
C LYS A 92 -5.47 12.77 21.86
N GLY A 93 -6.75 12.44 21.80
CA GLY A 93 -7.18 11.08 21.46
C GLY A 93 -6.81 10.65 20.03
N TYR A 94 -7.08 9.38 19.69
CA TYR A 94 -6.76 8.77 18.39
C TYR A 94 -7.59 9.28 17.18
N GLY A 95 -8.52 10.21 17.40
CA GLY A 95 -9.46 10.65 16.36
C GLY A 95 -8.77 11.21 15.11
N GLU A 96 -7.81 12.12 15.30
CA GLU A 96 -7.09 12.75 14.18
C GLU A 96 -6.11 11.78 13.49
N PRO A 97 -5.29 10.97 14.21
CA PRO A 97 -4.50 9.91 13.59
C PRO A 97 -5.31 8.93 12.74
N ILE A 98 -6.46 8.47 13.25
CA ILE A 98 -7.37 7.57 12.50
C ILE A 98 -7.89 8.30 11.26
N ALA A 99 -8.41 9.51 11.40
CA ALA A 99 -9.00 10.26 10.30
C ALA A 99 -7.98 10.54 9.19
N ARG A 100 -6.76 10.96 9.52
CA ARG A 100 -5.70 11.23 8.53
C ARG A 100 -5.19 9.96 7.86
N THR A 101 -5.07 8.86 8.61
CA THR A 101 -4.70 7.55 8.06
C THR A 101 -5.74 7.04 7.06
N LEU A 102 -7.04 7.14 7.39
CA LEU A 102 -8.12 6.74 6.49
C LEU A 102 -8.21 7.62 5.25
N LYS A 103 -8.04 8.94 5.38
CA LYS A 103 -7.97 9.87 4.24
C LYS A 103 -6.78 9.54 3.32
N ALA A 104 -5.62 9.23 3.91
CA ALA A 104 -4.44 8.83 3.15
C ALA A 104 -4.69 7.53 2.38
N GLY A 105 -5.25 6.51 3.05
CA GLY A 105 -5.60 5.24 2.42
C GLY A 105 -6.62 5.36 1.30
N ALA A 106 -7.65 6.20 1.46
CA ALA A 106 -8.64 6.46 0.41
C ALA A 106 -8.01 7.12 -0.82
N PHE A 107 -7.09 8.07 -0.62
CA PHE A 107 -6.36 8.70 -1.73
C PHE A 107 -5.43 7.70 -2.41
N ALA A 108 -4.65 6.94 -1.63
CA ALA A 108 -3.75 5.90 -2.14
C ALA A 108 -4.50 4.84 -2.95
N THR A 109 -5.69 4.43 -2.49
CA THR A 109 -6.59 3.53 -3.22
C THR A 109 -6.96 4.09 -4.59
N GLY A 110 -7.27 5.39 -4.67
CA GLY A 110 -7.53 6.07 -5.94
C GLY A 110 -6.31 6.04 -6.88
N CYS A 111 -5.11 6.28 -6.35
CA CYS A 111 -3.87 6.17 -7.12
C CYS A 111 -3.64 4.75 -7.65
N LEU A 112 -3.85 3.74 -6.80
CA LEU A 112 -3.68 2.34 -7.16
C LEU A 112 -4.66 1.91 -8.25
N ILE A 113 -5.94 2.29 -8.13
CA ILE A 113 -6.96 2.02 -9.17
C ILE A 113 -6.56 2.69 -10.49
N LEU A 114 -6.14 3.95 -10.45
CA LEU A 114 -5.72 4.68 -11.64
C LEU A 114 -4.48 4.04 -12.30
N ALA A 115 -3.46 3.68 -11.51
CA ALA A 115 -2.27 2.99 -12.00
C ALA A 115 -2.64 1.66 -12.67
N THR A 116 -3.52 0.88 -12.03
CA THR A 116 -4.01 -0.39 -12.58
C THR A 116 -4.76 -0.19 -13.91
N GLN A 117 -5.56 0.88 -14.03
CA GLN A 117 -6.25 1.21 -15.28
C GLN A 117 -5.26 1.58 -16.39
N ILE A 118 -4.21 2.34 -16.07
CA ILE A 118 -3.15 2.69 -17.01
C ILE A 118 -2.40 1.44 -17.48
N ASP A 119 -2.07 0.53 -16.56
CA ASP A 119 -1.38 -0.72 -16.89
C ASP A 119 -2.23 -1.61 -17.80
N LEU A 120 -3.52 -1.78 -17.49
CA LEU A 120 -4.46 -2.51 -18.35
C LEU A 120 -4.58 -1.86 -19.73
N GLN A 121 -4.65 -0.53 -19.80
CA GLN A 121 -4.71 0.18 -21.08
C GLN A 121 -3.44 -0.03 -21.91
N ASN A 122 -2.26 -0.01 -21.27
CA ASN A 122 -0.99 -0.27 -21.93
C ASN A 122 -0.87 -1.73 -22.39
N GLU A 123 -1.37 -2.68 -21.61
CA GLU A 123 -1.35 -4.12 -21.91
C GLU A 123 -2.19 -4.46 -23.15
N PHE A 124 -3.37 -3.87 -23.28
CA PHE A 124 -4.30 -4.14 -24.39
C PHE A 124 -4.25 -3.11 -25.52
N GLY A 125 -3.41 -2.07 -25.42
CA GLY A 125 -3.25 -1.03 -26.45
C GLY A 125 -4.47 -0.14 -26.66
N GLY A 126 -5.34 0.00 -25.65
CA GLY A 126 -6.60 0.73 -25.78
C GLY A 126 -7.47 0.70 -24.53
N TYR A 127 -8.62 1.38 -24.58
CA TYR A 127 -9.57 1.38 -23.47
C TYR A 127 -10.14 -0.02 -23.25
N VAL A 128 -10.01 -0.51 -22.02
CA VAL A 128 -10.36 -1.89 -21.65
C VAL A 128 -11.74 -1.90 -20.98
N GLN A 129 -12.63 -2.78 -21.45
CA GLN A 129 -13.98 -2.94 -20.90
C GLN A 129 -14.41 -4.40 -20.88
N LEU A 130 -15.29 -4.74 -19.94
CA LEU A 130 -15.90 -6.07 -19.87
C LEU A 130 -16.74 -6.35 -21.12
N GLY A 131 -16.69 -7.59 -21.60
CA GLY A 131 -17.41 -8.07 -22.78
C GLY A 131 -16.70 -7.84 -24.11
N TYR A 132 -15.46 -7.35 -24.12
CA TYR A 132 -14.67 -7.21 -25.36
C TYR A 132 -14.12 -8.57 -25.84
N SER A 133 -13.60 -9.38 -24.91
CA SER A 133 -13.18 -10.76 -25.16
C SER A 133 -13.06 -11.52 -23.84
N ASP A 134 -13.18 -12.86 -23.87
CA ASP A 134 -13.00 -13.70 -22.68
C ASP A 134 -11.65 -13.47 -21.99
N GLY A 135 -10.58 -13.25 -22.78
CA GLY A 135 -9.25 -12.97 -22.25
C GLY A 135 -9.17 -11.62 -21.53
N THR A 136 -9.81 -10.60 -22.09
CA THR A 136 -9.92 -9.28 -21.46
C THR A 136 -10.69 -9.35 -20.14
N ASP A 137 -11.80 -10.08 -20.12
CA ASP A 137 -12.67 -10.20 -18.95
C ASP A 137 -11.96 -10.92 -17.79
N VAL A 138 -11.26 -12.01 -18.10
CA VAL A 138 -10.43 -12.73 -17.12
C VAL A 138 -9.35 -11.82 -16.54
N ARG A 139 -8.68 -11.03 -17.39
CA ARG A 139 -7.60 -10.14 -16.94
C ARG A 139 -8.12 -8.98 -16.07
N ILE A 140 -9.27 -8.38 -16.42
CA ILE A 140 -9.94 -7.37 -15.59
C ILE A 140 -10.31 -7.98 -14.23
N ALA A 141 -10.90 -9.18 -14.22
CA ALA A 141 -11.28 -9.85 -12.98
C ALA A 141 -10.06 -10.15 -12.09
N GLN A 142 -8.94 -10.57 -12.68
CA GLN A 142 -7.67 -10.77 -11.97
C GLN A 142 -7.13 -9.45 -11.41
N ALA A 143 -7.12 -8.37 -12.22
CA ALA A 143 -6.66 -7.05 -11.76
C ALA A 143 -7.50 -6.52 -10.59
N LEU A 144 -8.82 -6.71 -10.65
CA LEU A 144 -9.73 -6.34 -9.56
C LEU A 144 -9.40 -7.11 -8.28
N ASP A 145 -9.21 -8.42 -8.38
CA ASP A 145 -8.86 -9.28 -7.25
C ASP A 145 -7.51 -8.90 -6.63
N GLU A 146 -6.52 -8.57 -7.45
CA GLU A 146 -5.20 -8.08 -7.04
C GLU A 146 -5.30 -6.75 -6.30
N VAL A 147 -5.97 -5.75 -6.89
CA VAL A 147 -6.17 -4.43 -6.28
C VAL A 147 -6.90 -4.52 -4.94
N LEU A 148 -7.94 -5.37 -4.84
CA LEU A 148 -8.67 -5.56 -3.59
C LEU A 148 -7.77 -6.15 -2.49
N LYS A 149 -6.93 -7.12 -2.82
CA LYS A 149 -5.97 -7.68 -1.87
C LYS A 149 -4.95 -6.62 -1.44
N ASP A 150 -4.37 -5.90 -2.40
CA ASP A 150 -3.40 -4.85 -2.13
C ASP A 150 -3.97 -3.80 -1.17
N ILE A 151 -5.19 -3.31 -1.42
CA ILE A 151 -5.89 -2.37 -0.54
C ILE A 151 -6.07 -2.95 0.86
N VAL A 152 -6.53 -4.20 0.98
CA VAL A 152 -6.77 -4.83 2.29
C VAL A 152 -5.47 -4.97 3.08
N PHE A 153 -4.40 -5.46 2.46
CA PHE A 153 -3.12 -5.69 3.14
C PHE A 153 -2.42 -4.38 3.47
N GLU A 154 -2.38 -3.40 2.55
CA GLU A 154 -1.84 -2.07 2.84
C GLU A 154 -2.64 -1.39 3.95
N ALA A 155 -3.97 -1.32 3.83
CA ALA A 155 -4.80 -0.67 4.83
C ALA A 155 -4.60 -1.30 6.21
N SER A 156 -4.61 -2.64 6.30
CA SER A 156 -4.45 -3.32 7.58
C SER A 156 -3.07 -3.09 8.21
N THR A 157 -2.01 -3.18 7.41
CA THR A 157 -0.64 -3.08 7.93
C THR A 157 -0.24 -1.64 8.25
N LEU A 158 -0.56 -0.69 7.38
CA LEU A 158 -0.30 0.73 7.62
C LEU A 158 -1.17 1.28 8.73
N PHE A 159 -2.46 0.92 8.78
CA PHE A 159 -3.31 1.33 9.89
C PHE A 159 -2.78 0.77 11.22
N GLY A 160 -2.46 -0.52 11.28
CA GLY A 160 -1.89 -1.15 12.46
C GLY A 160 -0.58 -0.47 12.90
N TRP A 161 0.33 -0.25 11.95
CA TRP A 161 1.59 0.46 12.18
C TRP A 161 1.38 1.90 12.70
N ARG A 162 0.48 2.67 12.07
CA ARG A 162 0.19 4.06 12.48
C ARG A 162 -0.43 4.13 13.86
N MET A 163 -1.36 3.24 14.20
CA MET A 163 -1.95 3.19 15.54
C MET A 163 -0.93 2.77 16.59
N TYR A 164 -0.09 1.79 16.28
CA TYR A 164 1.02 1.39 17.16
C TYR A 164 1.97 2.57 17.41
N ARG A 165 2.39 3.27 16.35
CA ARG A 165 3.24 4.44 16.46
C ARG A 165 2.62 5.53 17.33
N SER A 166 1.34 5.83 17.15
CA SER A 166 0.64 6.79 18.01
C SER A 166 0.62 6.33 19.47
N SER A 167 0.43 5.05 19.74
CA SER A 167 0.47 4.55 21.11
C SER A 167 1.82 4.79 21.82
N LEU A 168 2.92 4.84 21.07
CA LEU A 168 4.25 5.15 21.64
C LEU A 168 4.36 6.60 22.14
N THR A 169 3.65 7.55 21.53
CA THR A 169 3.64 8.93 22.04
C THR A 169 2.80 9.04 23.31
N SER A 170 1.70 8.27 23.40
CA SER A 170 0.88 8.18 24.62
C SER A 170 1.66 7.62 25.81
N GLN A 171 2.47 6.58 25.58
CA GLN A 171 3.25 5.93 26.65
C GLN A 171 4.37 6.82 27.17
N ARG A 172 4.98 7.65 26.32
CA ARG A 172 6.02 8.58 26.73
C ARG A 172 5.48 9.63 27.72
N ASP A 173 4.29 10.13 27.45
CA ASP A 173 3.61 11.09 28.31
C ASP A 173 3.26 10.54 29.70
N GLU A 174 2.94 9.24 29.81
CA GLU A 174 2.67 8.60 31.10
C GLU A 174 3.95 8.41 31.94
N ALA A 175 5.12 8.48 31.31
CA ALA A 175 6.41 8.29 31.96
C ALA A 175 7.06 9.61 32.42
N GLU A 176 6.53 10.78 32.00
CA GLU A 176 6.99 12.13 32.36
C GLU A 176 6.12 12.76 33.45
#